data_AF-A0A560L256-F1
#
_entry.id   AF-A0A560L256-F1
#
_cell.length_a   1.000
_cell.length_b   1.000
_cell.length_c   1.000
_cell.angle_alpha   90.00
_cell.angle_beta   90.00
_cell.angle_gamma   90.00
#
_symmetry.space_group_name_H-M   'P 1'
#
loop_
_entity.id
_entity.type
_entity.pdbx_description
1 polymer ?
#
loop_
_entity_poly.entity_id
_entity_poly.type
_entity_poly.pdbx_seq_one_letter_code
_entity_poly.pdbx_strand_id
1 'polypeptide(L)'
;MRRSNNISSQYRCIALDHLGFSLSDKPSGVSYLPQFHTANFARFVNGLDLNDVTLIVHDWGGPIALSWAVEHPDRVRRTIALNSWFFDISDRLMMRRFSAIVGSKVARWLTRHFNFFTRVVFKGSFGDRSLLTRAVHAQFSRLLRPRLRVSRPGYSHEPSSAKMIGPRGSGRGNRY
;
A
#
# COMPACT_ATOMS: atom_id res chain seq x y z
N MET A 1 6.85 14.75 -33.29
CA MET A 1 7.34 13.46 -32.74
C MET A 1 6.84 13.33 -31.29
N ARG A 2 5.72 12.61 -31.05
CA ARG A 2 5.20 12.40 -29.69
C ARG A 2 5.91 11.18 -29.08
N ARG A 3 6.74 11.37 -28.07
CA ARG A 3 7.30 10.26 -27.29
C ARG A 3 6.13 9.54 -26.60
N SER A 4 5.99 8.24 -26.85
CA SER A 4 5.09 7.38 -26.08
C SER A 4 5.68 7.22 -24.68
N ASN A 5 5.19 7.97 -23.69
CA ASN A 5 5.65 7.97 -22.30
C ASN A 5 5.10 6.77 -21.50
N ASN A 6 4.94 5.59 -22.10
CA ASN A 6 4.43 4.43 -21.37
C ASN A 6 5.57 3.59 -20.80
N ILE A 7 5.80 3.70 -19.49
CA ILE A 7 6.83 2.94 -18.76
C ILE A 7 6.62 1.43 -18.85
N SER A 8 5.39 0.94 -19.00
CA SER A 8 5.12 -0.50 -19.07
C SER A 8 5.62 -1.14 -20.36
N SER A 9 5.95 -0.34 -21.38
CA SER A 9 6.56 -0.83 -22.62
C SER A 9 8.05 -1.15 -22.48
N GLN A 10 8.69 -0.61 -21.45
CA GLN A 10 10.14 -0.72 -21.21
C GLN A 10 10.47 -1.47 -19.91
N TYR A 11 9.51 -1.56 -18.98
CA TYR A 11 9.70 -2.18 -17.67
C TYR A 11 8.58 -3.16 -17.35
N ARG A 12 8.93 -4.23 -16.62
CA ARG A 12 7.94 -5.04 -15.91
C ARG A 12 7.43 -4.25 -14.71
N CYS A 13 6.28 -3.58 -14.87
CA CYS A 13 5.66 -2.81 -13.80
C CYS A 13 4.82 -3.72 -12.89
N ILE A 14 5.10 -3.67 -11.59
CA ILE A 14 4.39 -4.44 -10.56
C ILE A 14 3.89 -3.46 -9.50
N ALA A 15 2.58 -3.44 -9.26
CA ALA A 15 1.95 -2.67 -8.20
C ALA A 15 1.44 -3.63 -7.11
N LEU A 16 1.93 -3.47 -5.88
CA LEU A 16 1.53 -4.31 -4.75
C LEU A 16 0.40 -3.63 -3.96
N ASP A 17 -0.74 -4.32 -3.86
CA ASP A 17 -1.75 -4.02 -2.84
C ASP A 17 -1.31 -4.69 -1.53
N HIS A 18 -0.90 -3.90 -0.52
CA HIS A 18 -0.57 -4.46 0.79
C HIS A 18 -1.80 -5.13 1.44
N LEU A 19 -1.55 -6.15 2.28
CA LEU A 19 -2.61 -6.73 3.13
C LEU A 19 -3.35 -5.61 3.87
N GLY A 20 -4.68 -5.69 3.94
CA GLY A 20 -5.49 -4.62 4.53
C GLY A 20 -5.95 -3.54 3.54
N PHE A 21 -5.36 -3.47 2.34
CA PHE A 21 -5.65 -2.44 1.33
C PHE A 21 -6.34 -3.02 0.09
N SER A 22 -7.14 -2.17 -0.58
CA SER A 22 -7.70 -2.44 -1.90
C SER A 22 -8.36 -3.84 -1.99
N LEU A 23 -7.97 -4.65 -2.98
CA LEU A 23 -8.48 -6.00 -3.23
C LEU A 23 -7.73 -7.08 -2.44
N SER A 24 -6.59 -6.77 -1.83
CA SER A 24 -5.86 -7.71 -0.99
C SER A 24 -6.65 -8.12 0.25
N ASP A 25 -6.35 -9.30 0.76
CA ASP A 25 -6.99 -9.87 1.94
C ASP A 25 -6.84 -8.95 3.17
N LYS A 26 -7.82 -9.06 4.07
CA LYS A 26 -7.92 -8.24 5.29
C LYS A 26 -8.00 -9.15 6.52
N PRO A 27 -7.01 -10.04 6.73
CA PRO A 27 -7.05 -11.00 7.83
C PRO A 27 -7.16 -10.27 9.18
N SER A 28 -7.96 -10.85 10.08
CA SER A 28 -8.02 -10.43 11.48
C SER A 28 -6.82 -10.98 12.25
N GLY A 29 -6.42 -10.30 13.33
CA GLY A 29 -5.39 -10.80 14.25
C GLY A 29 -3.94 -10.58 13.80
N VAL A 30 -3.71 -10.00 12.62
CA VAL A 30 -2.37 -9.54 12.22
C VAL A 30 -2.12 -8.11 12.71
N SER A 31 -0.85 -7.73 12.85
CA SER A 31 -0.50 -6.47 13.51
C SER A 31 -0.77 -5.23 12.66
N TYR A 32 -0.66 -5.33 11.33
CA TYR A 32 -0.66 -4.19 10.39
C TYR A 32 0.34 -3.07 10.76
N LEU A 33 1.34 -3.39 11.59
CA LEU A 33 2.41 -2.46 11.90
C LEU A 33 3.39 -2.38 10.71
N PRO A 34 4.16 -1.29 10.58
CA PRO A 34 5.12 -1.14 9.49
C PRO A 34 6.05 -2.34 9.32
N GLN A 35 6.54 -2.93 10.42
CA GLN A 35 7.42 -4.10 10.40
C GLN A 35 6.73 -5.33 9.80
N PHE A 36 5.43 -5.52 10.07
CA PHE A 36 4.65 -6.60 9.45
C PHE A 36 4.53 -6.38 7.94
N HIS A 37 4.28 -5.15 7.51
CA HIS A 37 4.21 -4.82 6.09
C HIS A 37 5.56 -4.98 5.39
N THR A 38 6.68 -4.63 6.04
CA THR A 38 8.04 -4.88 5.53
C THR A 38 8.30 -6.36 5.36
N ALA A 39 7.98 -7.19 6.36
CA ALA A 39 8.14 -8.65 6.25
C ALA A 39 7.27 -9.24 5.14
N ASN A 40 6.04 -8.76 4.98
CA ASN A 40 5.17 -9.19 3.89
C ASN A 40 5.67 -8.74 2.51
N PHE A 41 6.21 -7.53 2.42
CA PHE A 41 6.85 -7.02 1.21
C PHE A 41 8.07 -7.85 0.81
N ALA A 42 8.92 -8.22 1.77
CA ALA A 42 10.06 -9.11 1.54
C ALA A 42 9.61 -10.47 1.00
N ARG A 43 8.57 -11.07 1.57
CA ARG A 43 7.98 -12.32 1.06
C ARG A 43 7.46 -12.20 -0.36
N PHE A 44 6.83 -11.08 -0.69
CA PHE A 44 6.35 -10.79 -2.04
C PHE A 44 7.50 -10.70 -3.05
N VAL A 45 8.53 -9.92 -2.72
CA VAL A 45 9.73 -9.76 -3.57
C VAL A 45 10.45 -11.08 -3.78
N ASN A 46 10.61 -11.87 -2.70
CA ASN A 46 11.24 -13.18 -2.75
C ASN A 46 10.41 -14.20 -3.54
N GLY A 47 9.10 -14.24 -3.32
CA GLY A 47 8.20 -15.17 -4.01
C GLY A 47 8.12 -14.95 -5.52
N LEU A 48 8.43 -13.73 -5.98
CA LEU A 48 8.52 -13.39 -7.41
C LEU A 48 9.96 -13.37 -7.95
N ASP A 49 10.95 -13.68 -7.11
CA ASP A 49 12.38 -13.62 -7.40
C ASP A 49 12.80 -12.31 -8.10
N LEU A 50 12.37 -11.17 -7.55
CA LEU A 50 12.67 -9.88 -8.16
C LEU A 50 14.08 -9.42 -7.79
N ASN A 51 14.88 -9.10 -8.80
CA ASN A 51 16.24 -8.60 -8.67
C ASN A 51 16.42 -7.36 -9.56
N ASP A 52 17.42 -6.51 -9.28
CA ASP A 52 17.64 -5.23 -9.98
C ASP A 52 16.39 -4.31 -9.99
N VAL A 53 15.65 -4.26 -8.87
CA VAL A 53 14.35 -3.57 -8.81
C VAL A 53 14.50 -2.05 -8.74
N THR A 54 13.65 -1.33 -9.46
CA THR A 54 13.43 0.10 -9.23
C THR A 54 12.21 0.27 -8.33
N LEU A 55 12.43 0.70 -7.10
CA LEU A 55 11.38 0.93 -6.11
C LEU A 55 10.76 2.30 -6.34
N ILE A 56 9.44 2.35 -6.46
CA ILE A 56 8.67 3.59 -6.47
C ILE A 56 7.77 3.57 -5.24
N VAL A 57 7.99 4.48 -4.30
CA VAL A 57 7.35 4.46 -2.99
C VAL A 57 6.59 5.76 -2.73
N HIS A 58 5.43 5.65 -2.08
CA HIS A 58 4.59 6.78 -1.69
C HIS A 58 4.03 6.60 -0.28
N ASP A 59 4.03 7.66 0.52
CA ASP A 59 3.50 7.66 1.90
C ASP A 59 4.08 6.49 2.74
N TRP A 60 3.25 5.63 3.35
CA TRP A 60 3.70 4.45 4.09
C TRP A 60 4.56 3.48 3.28
N GLY A 61 4.49 3.51 1.95
CA GLY A 61 5.33 2.68 1.08
C GLY A 61 6.83 2.94 1.28
N GLY A 62 7.22 4.15 1.71
CA GLY A 62 8.61 4.49 1.99
C GLY A 62 9.20 3.65 3.12
N PRO A 63 8.78 3.85 4.38
CA PRO A 63 9.32 3.07 5.49
C PRO A 63 9.17 1.56 5.26
N ILE A 64 8.08 1.11 4.63
CA ILE A 64 7.87 -0.32 4.37
C ILE A 64 8.93 -0.89 3.43
N ALA A 65 9.05 -0.34 2.22
CA ALA A 65 9.93 -0.89 1.19
C ALA A 65 11.40 -0.57 1.45
N LEU A 66 11.70 0.52 2.13
CA LEU A 66 13.07 0.91 2.42
C LEU A 66 13.69 0.21 3.59
N SER A 67 12.92 -0.14 4.62
CA SER A 67 13.41 -1.06 5.64
C SER A 67 13.89 -2.36 5.00
N TRP A 68 13.21 -2.85 3.95
CA TRP A 68 13.70 -3.99 3.16
C TRP A 68 14.91 -3.63 2.29
N ALA A 69 14.89 -2.49 1.59
CA ALA A 69 15.97 -2.09 0.68
C ALA A 69 17.32 -1.90 1.36
N VAL A 70 17.34 -1.38 2.60
CA VAL A 70 18.56 -1.21 3.39
C VAL A 70 19.24 -2.55 3.71
N GLU A 71 18.44 -3.61 3.87
CA GLU A 71 18.94 -4.96 4.12
C GLU A 71 19.34 -5.71 2.84
N HIS A 72 18.90 -5.23 1.66
CA HIS A 72 19.10 -5.89 0.35
C HIS A 72 19.57 -4.91 -0.74
N PRO A 73 20.64 -4.13 -0.51
CA PRO A 73 21.07 -3.07 -1.43
C PRO A 73 21.50 -3.61 -2.80
N ASP A 74 21.99 -4.85 -2.86
CA ASP A 74 22.38 -5.56 -4.07
C ASP A 74 21.21 -5.85 -5.02
N ARG A 75 19.98 -5.89 -4.49
CA ARG A 75 18.77 -6.16 -5.26
C ARG A 75 18.06 -4.90 -5.73
N VAL A 76 18.49 -3.72 -5.27
CA VAL A 76 17.83 -2.44 -5.56
C VAL A 76 18.67 -1.60 -6.51
N ARG A 77 18.13 -1.36 -7.70
CA ARG A 77 18.77 -0.51 -8.70
C ARG A 77 18.63 0.98 -8.38
N ARG A 78 17.41 1.39 -8.04
CA ARG A 78 17.02 2.78 -7.82
C ARG A 78 15.83 2.85 -6.88
N THR A 79 15.72 3.96 -6.16
CA THR A 79 14.54 4.31 -5.37
C THR A 79 14.02 5.68 -5.82
N ILE A 80 12.73 5.75 -6.08
CA ILE A 80 11.99 6.98 -6.37
C ILE A 80 10.97 7.19 -5.25
N ALA A 81 11.12 8.30 -4.56
CA ALA A 81 10.38 8.67 -3.37
C ALA A 81 9.34 9.75 -3.69
N LEU A 82 8.07 9.50 -3.36
CA LEU A 82 6.98 10.45 -3.56
C LEU A 82 6.28 10.74 -2.23
N ASN A 83 6.32 11.97 -1.72
CA ASN A 83 5.63 12.38 -0.48
C ASN A 83 5.73 11.35 0.65
N SER A 84 6.96 10.99 1.00
CA SER A 84 7.26 9.92 1.94
C SER A 84 8.39 10.34 2.87
N TRP A 85 8.72 9.53 3.88
CA TRP A 85 9.84 9.75 4.77
C TRP A 85 10.79 8.54 4.83
N PHE A 86 12.04 8.83 5.19
CA PHE A 86 13.21 7.94 5.04
C PHE A 86 14.12 7.99 6.27
N PHE A 87 13.75 8.79 7.27
CA PHE A 87 14.53 9.05 8.48
C PHE A 87 13.79 8.50 9.69
N ASP A 88 14.54 8.19 10.74
CA ASP A 88 13.94 7.72 11.96
C ASP A 88 13.06 8.82 12.59
N ILE A 89 11.82 8.47 12.86
CA ILE A 89 10.83 9.29 13.54
C ILE A 89 10.63 8.85 14.99
N SER A 90 11.24 7.74 15.39
CA SER A 90 11.08 7.13 16.71
C SER A 90 11.68 7.99 17.82
N ASP A 91 12.77 8.71 17.57
CA ASP A 91 13.41 9.57 18.57
C ASP A 91 12.65 10.87 18.86
N ARG A 92 11.69 11.23 18.00
CA ARG A 92 10.89 12.44 18.18
C ARG A 92 9.80 12.19 19.22
N LEU A 93 9.92 12.81 20.40
CA LEU A 93 8.92 12.70 21.49
C LEU A 93 7.48 12.94 20.99
N MET A 94 7.30 13.90 20.09
CA MET A 94 6.01 14.18 19.45
C MET A 94 5.45 12.96 18.70
N MET A 95 6.28 12.28 17.91
CA MET A 95 5.86 11.12 17.12
C MET A 95 5.62 9.89 18.00
N ARG A 96 6.43 9.69 19.05
CA ARG A 96 6.19 8.63 20.06
C ARG A 96 4.84 8.81 20.73
N ARG A 97 4.55 10.02 21.21
CA ARG A 97 3.27 10.36 21.85
C ARG A 97 2.11 10.21 20.87
N PHE A 98 2.26 10.71 19.64
CA PHE A 98 1.26 10.56 18.59
C PHE A 98 0.94 9.09 18.32
N SER A 99 1.97 8.26 18.12
CA SER A 99 1.85 6.81 17.90
C SER A 99 1.15 6.12 19.07
N ALA A 100 1.53 6.45 20.31
CA ALA A 100 0.90 5.87 21.50
C ALA A 100 -0.60 6.23 21.61
N ILE A 101 -0.96 7.48 21.32
CA ILE A 101 -2.34 7.96 21.38
C ILE A 101 -3.18 7.31 20.28
N VAL A 102 -2.75 7.42 19.02
CA VAL A 102 -3.49 6.91 17.85
C VAL A 102 -3.52 5.38 17.82
N GLY A 103 -2.45 4.73 18.29
CA GLY A 103 -2.34 3.28 18.40
C GLY A 103 -3.10 2.67 19.60
N SER A 104 -3.65 3.49 20.50
CA SER A 104 -4.38 3.01 21.68
C SER A 104 -5.64 2.22 21.30
N LYS A 105 -6.05 1.27 22.16
CA LYS A 105 -7.30 0.51 21.97
C LYS A 105 -8.51 1.44 21.82
N VAL A 106 -8.54 2.53 22.59
CA VAL A 106 -9.59 3.55 22.56
C VAL A 106 -9.59 4.30 21.23
N ALA A 107 -8.46 4.84 20.78
CA ALA A 107 -8.39 5.55 19.50
C ALA A 107 -8.73 4.65 18.31
N ARG A 108 -8.31 3.37 18.34
CA ARG A 108 -8.71 2.38 17.32
C ARG A 108 -10.20 2.07 17.33
N TRP A 109 -10.81 2.00 18.50
CA TRP A 109 -12.27 1.84 18.62
C TRP A 109 -12.99 3.09 18.09
N LEU A 110 -12.58 4.28 18.51
CA LEU A 110 -13.13 5.55 18.02
C LEU A 110 -12.96 5.73 16.51
N THR A 111 -11.85 5.26 15.95
CA THR A 111 -11.60 5.32 14.50
C THR A 111 -12.58 4.43 13.74
N ARG A 112 -12.81 3.20 14.23
CA ARG A 112 -13.73 2.23 13.59
C ARG A 112 -15.20 2.63 13.69
N HIS A 113 -15.62 3.24 14.79
CA HIS A 113 -17.04 3.51 15.05
C HIS A 113 -17.45 4.96 14.79
N PHE A 114 -16.52 5.92 14.87
CA PHE A 114 -16.83 7.36 14.81
C PHE A 114 -15.99 8.13 13.79
N ASN A 115 -15.20 7.45 12.94
CA ASN A 115 -14.28 8.07 11.99
C ASN A 115 -13.32 9.08 12.67
N PHE A 116 -12.90 8.78 13.90
CA PHE A 116 -12.10 9.67 14.74
C PHE A 116 -10.84 10.20 14.05
N PHE A 117 -10.12 9.33 13.32
CA PHE A 117 -8.94 9.73 12.56
C PHE A 117 -9.25 10.89 11.60
N THR A 118 -10.24 10.74 10.72
CA THR A 118 -10.58 11.77 9.72
C THR A 118 -11.22 13.01 10.33
N ARG A 119 -11.98 12.85 11.44
CA ARG A 119 -12.69 13.96 12.07
C ARG A 119 -11.79 14.83 12.94
N VAL A 120 -10.77 14.24 13.56
CA VAL A 120 -9.93 14.89 14.57
C VAL A 120 -8.46 14.87 14.14
N VAL A 121 -7.87 13.69 14.01
CA VAL A 121 -6.42 13.53 13.79
C VAL A 121 -5.97 14.20 12.49
N PHE A 122 -6.66 13.91 11.38
CA PHE A 122 -6.38 14.44 10.05
C PHE A 122 -6.36 15.97 10.00
N LYS A 123 -7.23 16.65 10.77
CA LYS A 123 -7.25 18.11 10.83
C LYS A 123 -5.99 18.68 11.48
N GLY A 124 -5.44 17.96 12.45
CA GLY A 124 -4.19 18.32 13.12
C GLY A 124 -2.95 18.10 12.25
N SER A 125 -3.07 17.36 11.14
CA SER A 125 -1.96 17.05 10.23
C SER A 125 -1.62 18.19 9.26
N PHE A 126 -2.49 19.19 9.11
CA PHE A 126 -2.24 20.33 8.23
C PHE A 126 -1.33 21.34 8.93
N GLY A 127 -0.16 21.59 8.32
CA GLY A 127 0.74 22.66 8.76
C GLY A 127 0.08 24.04 8.65
N ASP A 128 -0.60 24.28 7.53
CA ASP A 128 -1.48 25.44 7.35
C ASP A 128 -2.95 25.01 7.35
N ARG A 129 -3.67 25.38 8.41
CA ARG A 129 -5.09 25.04 8.58
C ARG A 129 -6.01 25.81 7.65
N SER A 130 -5.56 26.92 7.07
CA SER A 130 -6.37 27.71 6.12
C SER A 130 -6.68 26.91 4.85
N LEU A 131 -5.78 26.00 4.46
CA LEU A 131 -5.95 25.11 3.31
C LEU A 131 -7.02 24.04 3.53
N LEU A 132 -7.35 23.73 4.79
CA LEU A 132 -8.39 22.76 5.14
C LEU A 132 -9.76 23.44 5.24
N THR A 133 -10.26 23.92 4.10
CA THR A 133 -11.63 24.44 4.01
C THR A 133 -12.65 23.34 4.31
N ARG A 134 -13.87 23.72 4.70
CA ARG A 134 -14.97 22.75 4.91
C ARG A 134 -15.23 21.90 3.66
N ALA A 135 -15.10 22.49 2.48
CA ALA A 135 -15.26 21.80 1.20
C ALA A 135 -14.17 20.73 0.98
N VAL A 136 -12.90 21.07 1.27
CA VAL A 136 -11.78 20.13 1.20
C VAL A 136 -11.96 19.00 2.23
N HIS A 137 -12.28 19.32 3.48
CA HIS A 137 -12.50 18.31 4.52
C HIS A 137 -13.68 17.37 4.21
N ALA A 138 -14.73 17.89 3.56
CA ALA A 138 -15.88 17.11 3.14
C ALA A 138 -15.51 16.01 2.13
N GLN A 139 -14.49 16.22 1.27
CA GLN A 139 -14.05 15.22 0.29
C GLN A 139 -13.53 13.94 0.97
N PHE A 140 -12.72 14.09 2.03
CA PHE A 140 -12.15 12.96 2.78
C PHE A 140 -13.17 12.24 3.65
N SER A 141 -14.14 12.97 4.21
CA SER A 141 -15.17 12.38 5.08
C SER A 141 -16.33 11.73 4.31
N ARG A 142 -16.60 12.16 3.07
CA ARG A 142 -17.69 11.61 2.24
C ARG A 142 -17.49 10.13 1.90
N LEU A 143 -16.23 9.70 1.69
CA LEU A 143 -15.88 8.31 1.37
C LEU A 143 -16.03 7.37 2.57
N LEU A 144 -16.05 7.90 3.79
CA LEU A 144 -16.16 7.14 5.03
C LEU A 144 -17.58 7.11 5.59
N ARG A 145 -18.56 7.69 4.86
CA ARG A 145 -19.96 7.43 5.12
C ARG A 145 -20.25 5.98 4.72
N PRO A 146 -21.03 5.22 5.50
CA PRO A 146 -21.39 3.85 5.15
C PRO A 146 -22.17 3.86 3.83
N ARG A 147 -21.45 3.74 2.70
CA ARG A 147 -22.03 3.26 1.46
C ARG A 147 -22.18 1.76 1.63
N LEU A 148 -23.40 1.27 1.36
CA LEU A 148 -23.70 -0.15 1.24
C LEU A 148 -22.49 -0.88 0.65
N ARG A 149 -22.04 -1.95 1.33
CA ARG A 149 -21.14 -2.93 0.74
C ARG A 149 -21.71 -3.24 -0.64
N VAL A 150 -21.02 -2.82 -1.70
CA VAL A 150 -21.33 -3.31 -3.03
C VAL A 150 -20.86 -4.76 -3.01
N SER A 151 -21.77 -5.66 -2.63
CA SER A 151 -21.65 -7.07 -2.91
C SER A 151 -21.55 -7.17 -4.43
N ARG A 152 -20.34 -7.34 -4.96
CA ARG A 152 -20.21 -7.77 -6.36
C ARG A 152 -20.59 -9.25 -6.38
N PRO A 153 -21.67 -9.64 -7.08
CA PRO A 153 -21.99 -11.06 -7.22
C PRO A 153 -20.88 -11.70 -8.04
N GLY A 154 -20.19 -12.70 -7.48
CA GLY A 154 -19.16 -13.47 -8.19
C GLY A 154 -17.93 -13.91 -7.38
N TYR A 155 -17.75 -13.43 -6.13
CA TYR A 155 -16.63 -13.88 -5.29
C TYR A 155 -17.11 -14.85 -4.21
N SER A 156 -17.19 -16.13 -4.55
CA SER A 156 -17.17 -17.23 -3.59
C SER A 156 -15.71 -17.46 -3.17
N HIS A 157 -15.44 -17.45 -1.86
CA HIS A 157 -14.17 -17.91 -1.31
C HIS A 157 -14.05 -19.43 -1.53
N GLU A 158 -13.47 -19.85 -2.64
CA GLU A 158 -12.77 -21.13 -2.69
C GLU A 158 -11.26 -20.88 -2.43
N PRO A 159 -10.59 -21.74 -1.64
CA PRO A 159 -9.15 -21.67 -1.46
C PRO A 159 -8.47 -21.99 -2.80
N SER A 160 -7.98 -20.96 -3.49
CA SER A 160 -7.33 -21.11 -4.79
C SER A 160 -6.01 -21.88 -4.63
N SER A 161 -6.03 -23.16 -5.01
CA SER A 161 -4.84 -23.85 -5.48
C SER A 161 -4.27 -23.12 -6.69
N ALA A 162 -2.95 -22.89 -6.69
CA ALA A 162 -2.25 -22.17 -7.74
C ALA A 162 -2.37 -22.93 -9.08
N LYS A 163 -3.11 -22.38 -10.04
CA LYS A 163 -2.98 -22.79 -11.45
C LYS A 163 -1.85 -22.00 -12.10
N MET A 164 -0.71 -22.64 -12.25
CA MET A 164 0.35 -22.22 -13.17
C MET A 164 -0.21 -22.14 -14.60
N ILE A 165 -0.09 -20.97 -15.23
CA ILE A 165 -0.35 -20.80 -16.66
C ILE A 165 0.98 -21.05 -17.38
N GLY A 166 1.14 -22.24 -17.94
CA GLY A 166 2.22 -22.56 -18.87
C GLY A 166 1.96 -21.95 -20.26
N PRO A 167 3.01 -21.79 -21.10
CA PRO A 167 2.88 -21.16 -22.41
C PRO A 167 2.08 -22.03 -23.37
N ARG A 168 1.05 -21.45 -24.02
CA ARG A 168 0.31 -22.11 -25.09
C ARG A 168 1.19 -22.15 -26.35
N GLY A 169 1.40 -23.37 -26.85
CA GLY A 169 2.20 -23.68 -28.02
C GLY A 169 1.68 -23.07 -29.32
N SER A 170 2.63 -22.77 -30.20
CA SER A 170 2.46 -22.35 -31.59
C SER A 170 1.82 -23.46 -32.43
N GLY A 171 0.63 -23.21 -32.97
CA GLY A 171 0.05 -24.04 -34.03
C GLY A 171 0.74 -23.76 -35.36
N ARG A 172 1.58 -24.69 -35.83
CA ARG A 172 1.87 -24.82 -37.26
C ARG A 172 0.90 -25.84 -37.84
N GLY A 173 0.05 -25.41 -38.76
CA GLY A 173 -0.65 -26.27 -39.68
C GLY A 173 -0.33 -25.84 -41.09
N ASN A 174 0.31 -26.71 -41.88
CA ASN A 174 -0.21 -26.99 -43.22
C ASN A 174 0.28 -28.36 -43.72
N ARG A 175 -0.70 -29.12 -44.23
CA ARG A 175 -0.60 -30.29 -45.11
C ARG A 175 0.01 -29.81 -46.44
N TYR A 176 0.79 -30.55 -47.23
CA TYR A 176 0.82 -31.97 -47.60
C TYR A 176 2.26 -32.48 -47.64
#